data_AF-V2WSS0-F1
#
_entry.id   AF-V2WSS0-F1
#
_cell.length_a   1.000
_cell.length_b   1.000
_cell.length_c   1.000
_cell.angle_alpha   90.00
_cell.angle_beta   90.00
_cell.angle_gamma   90.00
#
_symmetry.space_group_name_H-M   'P 1'
#
loop_
_entity.id
_entity.type
_entity.pdbx_description
1 polymer ?
#
loop_
_entity_poly.entity_id
_entity_poly.type
_entity_poly.pdbx_seq_one_letter_code
_entity_poly.pdbx_strand_id
1 'polypeptide(L)'
;MISEYAIKDNNQCSEESSNDDEMKVISLSDLEGGWDGWPQEDFLMKLTWNKYKNKTDELAVEWAFHSGSGGQVKGALEDAPDPKLGKRTRRYCLGYLCCDNPDCEHVVCPRKEKMLWENQIGQLCDCNNDDGKSSETNYRLQHYSYTNISTILKYRSGVWYWNGTKHSHDTFGSRKHLYPPQHTRLEALLKANPTAMAAALRSRNTVSGESLLNFCTFQQDHPNFVIASHILNGIAVITCQTCWMAEWLILAAKNPDGFNGSVLDAAHGWFRVLSLLLITTSVFSRSMQCWVPGTYSYSNGATAIHYEYHFLVMMCSACVTKAEMGEKIVDEDFVNTVDFSEAQRVGFIEAFVQFWKEDKTDNHTDEKLRKAGASLL
;
A
#
# COMPACT_ATOMS: atom_id res chain seq x y z
N MET A 1 20.78 -20.74 -58.16
CA MET A 1 21.35 -19.38 -57.93
C MET A 1 21.32 -19.16 -56.43
N ILE A 2 22.44 -19.44 -55.78
CA ILE A 2 22.65 -19.30 -54.34
C ILE A 2 23.46 -18.00 -54.20
N SER A 3 22.89 -17.00 -53.53
CA SER A 3 23.56 -15.73 -53.28
C SER A 3 24.23 -15.79 -51.92
N GLU A 4 25.56 -15.76 -51.97
CA GLU A 4 26.49 -15.58 -50.86
C GLU A 4 26.18 -14.27 -50.11
N TYR A 5 26.18 -14.31 -48.78
CA TYR A 5 26.38 -13.12 -47.96
C TYR A 5 27.51 -13.39 -46.98
N ALA A 6 28.53 -12.54 -47.12
CA ALA A 6 29.86 -12.69 -46.60
C ALA A 6 29.94 -12.55 -45.08
N ILE A 7 30.68 -13.47 -44.48
CA ILE A 7 31.28 -13.34 -43.15
C ILE A 7 32.38 -12.28 -43.27
N LYS A 8 32.20 -11.13 -42.62
CA LYS A 8 33.29 -10.19 -42.35
C LYS A 8 33.82 -10.45 -40.94
N ASP A 9 34.97 -11.10 -40.90
CA ASP A 9 35.89 -11.04 -39.76
C ASP A 9 36.27 -9.57 -39.53
N ASN A 10 35.84 -9.01 -38.41
CA ASN A 10 36.39 -7.75 -37.89
C ASN A 10 37.15 -8.05 -36.62
N ASN A 11 38.37 -8.53 -36.84
CA ASN A 11 39.45 -8.57 -35.87
C ASN A 11 39.90 -7.12 -35.65
N GLN A 12 39.19 -6.39 -34.78
CA GLN A 12 39.57 -5.04 -34.39
C GLN A 12 39.78 -5.03 -32.88
N CYS A 13 41.06 -5.16 -32.53
CA CYS A 13 41.62 -4.75 -31.26
C CYS A 13 41.28 -3.26 -31.07
N SER A 14 40.14 -2.98 -30.45
CA SER A 14 39.77 -1.63 -30.06
C SER A 14 40.46 -1.33 -28.75
N GLU A 15 41.50 -0.53 -28.87
CA GLU A 15 42.19 0.23 -27.82
C GLU A 15 41.21 0.61 -26.70
N GLU A 16 41.57 0.23 -25.47
CA GLU A 16 40.99 0.78 -24.26
C GLU A 16 41.22 2.29 -24.29
N SER A 17 40.20 3.05 -24.72
CA SER A 17 40.21 4.50 -24.61
C SER A 17 40.33 4.85 -23.13
N SER A 18 41.52 5.33 -22.76
CA SER A 18 41.83 5.95 -21.49
C SER A 18 41.03 7.24 -21.31
N ASN A 19 39.75 7.10 -20.99
CA ASN A 19 39.04 8.14 -20.26
C ASN A 19 39.00 7.65 -18.81
N ASP A 20 40.09 7.90 -18.09
CA ASP A 20 40.13 7.92 -16.62
C ASP A 20 39.29 9.13 -16.15
N ASP A 21 38.00 9.16 -16.49
CA ASP A 21 37.04 9.86 -15.66
C ASP A 21 37.12 9.16 -14.30
N GLU A 22 37.48 9.94 -13.28
CA GLU A 22 37.85 9.50 -11.95
C GLU A 22 36.74 8.62 -11.33
N MET A 23 36.82 7.31 -11.55
CA MET A 23 35.78 6.37 -11.13
C MET A 23 35.61 6.45 -9.62
N LYS A 24 34.43 6.89 -9.20
CA LYS A 24 34.14 7.15 -7.79
C LYS A 24 34.28 5.86 -6.98
N VAL A 25 35.27 5.82 -6.10
CA VAL A 25 35.42 4.72 -5.15
C VAL A 25 34.57 5.02 -3.92
N ILE A 26 33.63 4.13 -3.61
CA ILE A 26 32.78 4.24 -2.43
C ILE A 26 32.99 3.06 -1.47
N SER A 27 32.57 3.27 -0.24
CA SER A 27 32.46 2.27 0.80
C SER A 27 30.98 2.00 1.13
N LEU A 28 30.70 0.88 1.79
CA LEU A 28 29.34 0.59 2.25
C LEU A 28 28.76 1.65 3.20
N SER A 29 29.61 2.38 3.92
CA SER A 29 29.18 3.46 4.82
C SER A 29 28.72 4.72 4.07
N ASP A 30 29.07 4.85 2.79
CA ASP A 30 28.65 5.99 1.96
C ASP A 30 27.23 5.78 1.38
N LEU A 31 26.65 4.59 1.57
CA LEU A 31 25.28 4.27 1.19
C LEU A 31 24.35 4.54 2.38
N GLU A 32 23.39 5.44 2.21
CA GLU A 32 22.38 5.72 3.24
C GLU A 32 21.58 4.45 3.57
N GLY A 33 21.64 4.01 4.83
CA GLY A 33 20.96 2.78 5.27
C GLY A 33 21.65 1.46 4.88
N GLY A 34 22.80 1.52 4.20
CA GLY A 34 23.57 0.36 3.77
C GLY A 34 23.15 -0.19 2.39
N TRP A 35 23.47 -1.45 2.13
CA TRP A 35 23.12 -2.09 0.85
C TRP A 35 21.63 -2.41 0.78
N ASP A 36 20.94 -1.82 -0.20
CA ASP A 36 19.48 -1.88 -0.36
C ASP A 36 19.02 -2.62 -1.62
N GLY A 37 19.97 -3.10 -2.43
CA GLY A 37 19.71 -3.83 -3.67
C GLY A 37 19.59 -3.00 -4.94
N TRP A 38 19.61 -1.67 -4.85
CA TRP A 38 19.40 -0.76 -5.97
C TRP A 38 20.63 0.12 -6.21
N PRO A 39 21.77 -0.48 -6.61
CA PRO A 39 22.95 0.32 -6.88
C PRO A 39 22.68 1.26 -8.07
N GLN A 40 22.98 2.53 -7.86
CA GLN A 40 22.80 3.63 -8.81
C GLN A 40 24.12 4.36 -9.02
N GLU A 41 24.25 5.01 -10.18
CA GLU A 41 25.46 5.70 -10.62
C GLU A 41 26.66 4.77 -10.87
N ASP A 42 27.70 5.32 -11.48
CA ASP A 42 28.95 4.60 -11.73
C ASP A 42 29.90 4.72 -10.54
N PHE A 43 30.17 3.60 -9.90
CA PHE A 43 31.06 3.52 -8.76
C PHE A 43 31.78 2.17 -8.66
N LEU A 44 32.91 2.20 -7.95
CA LEU A 44 33.67 1.03 -7.51
C LEU A 44 33.56 0.88 -5.99
N MET A 45 33.18 -0.30 -5.54
CA MET A 45 33.16 -0.66 -4.13
C MET A 45 34.09 -1.84 -3.86
N LYS A 46 34.98 -1.69 -2.87
CA LYS A 46 35.93 -2.73 -2.44
C LYS A 46 35.48 -3.31 -1.09
N LEU A 47 35.16 -4.60 -1.09
CA LEU A 47 34.59 -5.32 0.04
C LEU A 47 35.55 -6.39 0.57
N THR A 48 35.57 -6.56 1.89
CA THR A 48 36.08 -7.79 2.50
C THR A 48 35.06 -8.91 2.33
N TRP A 49 35.51 -10.17 2.41
CA TRP A 49 34.61 -11.33 2.38
C TRP A 49 33.47 -11.26 3.40
N ASN A 50 33.77 -10.77 4.60
CA ASN A 50 32.76 -10.59 5.66
C ASN A 50 31.68 -9.57 5.25
N LYS A 51 32.08 -8.43 4.68
CA LYS A 51 31.13 -7.41 4.20
C LYS A 51 30.31 -7.92 3.02
N TYR A 52 30.95 -8.60 2.07
CA TYR A 52 30.28 -9.21 0.92
C TYR A 52 29.18 -10.20 1.34
N LYS A 53 29.46 -11.12 2.27
CA LYS A 53 28.47 -12.10 2.73
C LYS A 53 27.42 -11.49 3.65
N ASN A 54 27.85 -10.79 4.69
CA ASN A 54 26.98 -10.44 5.82
C ASN A 54 26.36 -9.04 5.74
N LYS A 55 26.86 -8.17 4.85
CA LYS A 55 26.36 -6.79 4.71
C LYS A 55 25.71 -6.49 3.36
N THR A 56 25.98 -7.29 2.33
CA THR A 56 25.41 -7.08 0.99
C THR A 56 24.59 -8.26 0.46
N ASP A 57 24.45 -9.34 1.24
CA ASP A 57 23.84 -10.60 0.78
C ASP A 57 24.44 -11.03 -0.57
N GLU A 58 25.77 -11.14 -0.61
CA GLU A 58 26.51 -11.50 -1.82
C GLU A 58 26.28 -10.54 -3.01
N LEU A 59 26.07 -9.26 -2.70
CA LEU A 59 25.70 -8.23 -3.67
C LEU A 59 24.42 -8.61 -4.41
N ALA A 60 23.41 -9.16 -3.74
CA ALA A 60 22.10 -9.36 -4.34
C ALA A 60 21.54 -8.00 -4.81
N VAL A 61 21.12 -7.92 -6.06
CA VAL A 61 20.54 -6.71 -6.65
C VAL A 61 19.12 -6.99 -7.12
N GLU A 62 18.26 -5.98 -7.04
CA GLU A 62 16.87 -6.07 -7.47
C GLU A 62 16.70 -5.84 -8.99
N TRP A 63 17.70 -5.25 -9.64
CA TRP A 63 17.73 -5.13 -11.10
C TRP A 63 17.53 -6.50 -11.77
N ALA A 64 16.75 -6.53 -12.85
CA ALA A 64 16.70 -7.71 -13.71
C ALA A 64 18.03 -7.82 -14.45
N PHE A 65 18.71 -8.96 -14.33
CA PHE A 65 19.96 -9.19 -15.05
C PHE A 65 20.11 -10.65 -15.46
N HIS A 66 20.92 -10.87 -16.50
CA HIS A 66 21.52 -12.16 -16.78
C HIS A 66 23.01 -12.15 -16.42
N SER A 67 23.52 -13.29 -15.93
CA SER A 67 24.94 -13.42 -15.60
C SER A 67 25.73 -13.93 -16.80
N GLY A 68 26.94 -13.42 -16.98
CA GLY A 68 27.89 -13.93 -17.96
C GLY A 68 29.31 -13.97 -17.40
N SER A 69 30.12 -14.88 -17.93
CA SER A 69 31.56 -15.01 -17.65
C SER A 69 32.44 -14.13 -18.56
N GLY A 70 31.83 -13.16 -19.27
CA GLY A 70 32.53 -12.30 -20.22
C GLY A 70 33.70 -11.54 -19.58
N GLY A 71 34.86 -11.56 -20.25
CA GLY A 71 36.08 -10.88 -19.79
C GLY A 71 36.80 -11.56 -18.62
N GLN A 72 36.58 -12.87 -18.42
CA GLN A 72 37.34 -13.70 -17.49
C GLN A 72 38.69 -14.11 -18.10
N VAL A 73 39.78 -13.93 -17.35
CA VAL A 73 41.12 -14.39 -17.76
C VAL A 73 41.18 -15.91 -17.66
N LYS A 74 41.85 -16.58 -18.61
CA LYS A 74 42.05 -18.03 -18.58
C LYS A 74 42.79 -18.42 -17.30
N GLY A 75 42.20 -19.33 -16.51
CA GLY A 75 42.77 -19.75 -15.22
C GLY A 75 42.44 -18.82 -14.04
N ALA A 76 41.50 -17.89 -14.20
CA ALA A 76 41.07 -17.03 -13.10
C ALA A 76 40.47 -17.83 -11.93
N LEU A 77 40.88 -17.50 -10.71
CA LEU A 77 40.52 -18.20 -9.48
C LEU A 77 39.98 -17.23 -8.43
N GLU A 78 39.06 -17.72 -7.59
CA GLU A 78 38.44 -16.94 -6.52
C GLU A 78 39.41 -16.67 -5.35
N ASP A 79 40.47 -17.45 -5.22
CA ASP A 79 41.52 -17.35 -4.20
C ASP A 79 42.85 -16.79 -4.74
N ALA A 80 42.81 -16.20 -5.93
CA ALA A 80 43.97 -15.58 -6.56
C ALA A 80 44.55 -14.46 -5.68
N PRO A 81 45.88 -14.38 -5.50
CA PRO A 81 46.50 -13.36 -4.66
C PRO A 81 46.40 -11.95 -5.28
N ASP A 82 46.46 -11.87 -6.61
CA ASP A 82 46.30 -10.63 -7.37
C ASP A 82 44.85 -10.51 -7.88
N PRO A 83 44.14 -9.39 -7.63
CA PRO A 83 42.81 -9.15 -8.21
C PRO A 83 42.77 -9.28 -9.74
N LYS A 84 43.86 -8.99 -10.46
CA LYS A 84 43.92 -9.16 -11.93
C LYS A 84 43.71 -10.61 -12.38
N LEU A 85 44.02 -11.58 -11.52
CA LEU A 85 43.82 -13.01 -11.74
C LEU A 85 42.55 -13.54 -11.05
N GLY A 86 41.77 -12.64 -10.43
CA GLY A 86 40.54 -12.96 -9.73
C GLY A 86 39.42 -13.43 -10.66
N LYS A 87 38.49 -14.20 -10.10
CA LYS A 87 37.30 -14.67 -10.81
C LYS A 87 36.33 -13.51 -11.05
N ARG A 88 35.98 -13.26 -12.30
CA ARG A 88 35.08 -12.18 -12.72
C ARG A 88 33.71 -12.71 -13.12
N THR A 89 32.66 -12.00 -12.75
CA THR A 89 31.28 -12.24 -13.19
C THR A 89 30.68 -10.91 -13.61
N ARG A 90 30.08 -10.87 -14.80
CA ARG A 90 29.34 -9.72 -15.31
C ARG A 90 27.85 -9.97 -15.20
N ARG A 91 27.11 -8.94 -14.83
CA ARG A 91 25.64 -8.93 -14.77
C ARG A 91 25.16 -7.87 -15.73
N TYR A 92 24.44 -8.30 -16.74
CA TYR A 92 23.94 -7.45 -17.81
C TYR A 92 22.49 -7.12 -17.49
N CYS A 93 22.18 -5.84 -17.35
CA CYS A 93 20.83 -5.40 -17.10
C CYS A 93 19.91 -5.84 -18.24
N LEU A 94 18.76 -6.39 -17.89
CA LEU A 94 17.70 -6.73 -18.84
C LEU A 94 16.83 -5.52 -19.18
N GLY A 95 17.05 -4.36 -18.58
CA GLY A 95 16.18 -3.19 -18.71
C GLY A 95 14.85 -3.38 -17.98
N TYR A 96 13.77 -2.88 -18.57
CA TYR A 96 12.44 -2.86 -17.96
C TYR A 96 11.32 -3.04 -18.99
N LEU A 97 10.12 -3.33 -18.50
CA LEU A 97 8.91 -3.38 -19.30
C LEU A 97 7.98 -2.25 -18.87
N CYS A 98 7.44 -1.50 -19.83
CA CYS A 98 6.42 -0.47 -19.58
C CYS A 98 5.18 -0.73 -20.42
N CYS A 99 4.03 -0.27 -19.93
CA CYS A 99 2.81 -0.22 -20.71
C CYS A 99 2.98 0.74 -21.91
N ASP A 100 2.33 0.43 -23.04
CA ASP A 100 2.23 1.35 -24.18
C ASP A 100 1.11 2.40 -24.02
N ASN A 101 0.36 2.35 -22.92
CA ASN A 101 -0.51 3.44 -22.48
C ASN A 101 0.35 4.60 -21.91
N PRO A 102 0.30 5.80 -22.50
CA PRO A 102 1.07 6.96 -22.02
C PRO A 102 0.67 7.41 -20.61
N ASP A 103 -0.55 7.10 -20.16
CA ASP A 103 -1.06 7.47 -18.84
C ASP A 103 -0.80 6.38 -17.77
N CYS A 104 -0.19 5.25 -18.16
CA CYS A 104 0.09 4.15 -17.25
C CYS A 104 1.54 4.17 -16.79
N GLU A 105 1.76 4.44 -15.50
CA GLU A 105 3.09 4.44 -14.86
C GLU A 105 3.57 3.03 -14.45
N HIS A 106 2.92 1.97 -14.93
CA HIS A 106 3.23 0.60 -14.49
C HIS A 106 4.54 0.09 -15.10
N VAL A 107 5.56 -0.06 -14.25
CA VAL A 107 6.87 -0.62 -14.62
C VAL A 107 7.01 -2.05 -14.10
N VAL A 108 7.26 -2.99 -15.02
CA VAL A 108 7.38 -4.42 -14.71
C VAL A 108 8.82 -4.88 -14.85
N CYS A 109 9.24 -5.71 -13.88
CA CYS A 109 10.54 -6.37 -13.91
C CYS A 109 10.56 -7.50 -14.98
N PRO A 110 11.51 -7.49 -15.93
CA PRO A 110 11.68 -8.59 -16.87
C PRO A 110 11.99 -9.91 -16.14
N ARG A 111 11.39 -11.00 -16.61
CA ARG A 111 11.73 -12.35 -16.13
C ARG A 111 13.16 -12.73 -16.55
N LYS A 112 13.85 -13.51 -15.71
CA LYS A 112 15.28 -13.85 -15.93
C LYS A 112 15.50 -14.89 -17.01
N GLU A 113 14.55 -15.81 -17.17
CA GLU A 113 14.62 -16.86 -18.19
C GLU A 113 14.19 -16.30 -19.54
N LYS A 114 15.02 -16.49 -20.57
CA LYS A 114 14.79 -15.93 -21.91
C LYS A 114 13.40 -16.25 -22.45
N MET A 115 12.97 -17.51 -22.36
CA MET A 115 11.64 -17.94 -22.84
C MET A 115 10.51 -17.23 -22.08
N LEU A 116 10.64 -17.07 -20.76
CA LEU A 116 9.63 -16.38 -19.95
C LEU A 116 9.62 -14.88 -20.20
N TRP A 117 10.78 -14.29 -20.45
CA TRP A 117 10.93 -12.89 -20.83
C TRP A 117 10.28 -12.61 -22.19
N GLU A 118 10.58 -13.41 -23.21
CA GLU A 118 9.98 -13.27 -24.54
C GLU A 118 8.45 -13.41 -24.49
N ASN A 119 7.93 -14.32 -23.67
CA ASN A 119 6.50 -14.47 -23.44
C ASN A 119 5.86 -13.32 -22.67
N GLN A 120 6.63 -12.54 -21.92
CA GLN A 120 6.16 -11.40 -21.13
C GLN A 120 5.98 -10.15 -22.00
N ILE A 121 6.80 -10.02 -23.05
CA ILE A 121 6.67 -8.95 -24.04
C ILE A 121 5.35 -9.11 -24.79
N GLY A 122 4.58 -8.03 -24.90
CA GLY A 122 3.29 -8.04 -25.57
C GLY A 122 2.15 -8.60 -24.73
N GLN A 123 2.38 -9.03 -23.48
CA GLN A 123 1.27 -9.35 -22.56
C GLN A 123 0.44 -8.10 -22.25
N LEU A 124 -0.83 -8.31 -21.90
CA LEU A 124 -1.70 -7.22 -21.47
C LEU A 124 -1.17 -6.62 -20.18
N CYS A 125 -1.21 -5.29 -20.09
CA CYS A 125 -0.93 -4.58 -18.85
C CYS A 125 -2.10 -4.73 -17.87
N ASP A 126 -1.80 -4.71 -16.57
CA ASP A 126 -2.82 -4.79 -15.51
C ASP A 126 -3.76 -3.58 -15.52
N CYS A 127 -3.32 -2.42 -16.04
CA CYS A 127 -4.16 -1.22 -16.15
C CYS A 127 -5.41 -1.42 -17.02
N ASN A 128 -5.42 -2.45 -17.88
CA ASN A 128 -6.61 -2.81 -18.65
C ASN A 128 -7.78 -3.27 -17.75
N ASN A 129 -7.52 -3.64 -16.49
CA ASN A 129 -8.52 -4.12 -15.54
C ASN A 129 -8.99 -3.05 -14.54
N ASP A 130 -8.29 -1.92 -14.42
CA ASP A 130 -8.48 -0.97 -13.33
C ASP A 130 -9.64 0.03 -13.55
N ASP A 131 -10.09 0.23 -14.80
CA ASP A 131 -10.99 1.34 -15.12
C ASP A 131 -12.50 1.04 -15.01
N GLY A 132 -12.94 -0.20 -14.73
CA GLY A 132 -14.37 -0.57 -14.69
C GLY A 132 -15.15 -0.33 -15.99
N LYS A 133 -14.50 0.27 -16.99
CA LYS A 133 -14.90 0.43 -18.38
C LYS A 133 -14.12 -0.61 -19.14
N SER A 134 -14.81 -1.51 -19.83
CA SER A 134 -14.22 -2.33 -20.87
C SER A 134 -13.67 -1.40 -21.96
N SER A 135 -12.47 -0.85 -21.76
CA SER A 135 -11.81 -0.09 -22.81
C SER A 135 -11.51 -1.08 -23.92
N GLU A 136 -11.96 -0.80 -25.14
CA GLU A 136 -11.65 -1.60 -26.35
C GLU A 136 -10.14 -1.60 -26.67
N THR A 137 -9.37 -0.80 -25.93
CA THR A 137 -7.91 -0.68 -26.00
C THR A 137 -7.23 -1.74 -25.15
N ASN A 138 -6.50 -2.63 -25.83
CA ASN A 138 -5.68 -3.67 -25.22
C ASN A 138 -4.23 -3.18 -25.12
N TYR A 139 -3.90 -2.44 -24.07
CA TYR A 139 -2.53 -1.96 -23.84
C TYR A 139 -1.60 -3.12 -23.47
N ARG A 140 -0.37 -3.07 -24.01
CA ARG A 140 0.61 -4.16 -23.93
C ARG A 140 1.93 -3.70 -23.34
N LEU A 141 2.64 -4.66 -22.74
CA LEU A 141 3.98 -4.44 -22.22
C LEU A 141 5.01 -4.41 -23.34
N GLN A 142 5.74 -3.30 -23.43
CA GLN A 142 6.88 -3.11 -24.33
C GLN A 142 8.19 -3.16 -23.56
N HIS A 143 9.22 -3.71 -24.21
CA HIS A 143 10.54 -3.87 -23.62
C HIS A 143 11.47 -2.72 -23.97
N TYR A 144 12.09 -2.16 -22.94
CA TYR A 144 13.11 -1.13 -23.05
C TYR A 144 14.42 -1.72 -22.54
N SER A 145 15.31 -2.04 -23.47
CA SER A 145 16.63 -2.59 -23.14
C SER A 145 17.55 -1.51 -22.59
N TYR A 146 18.48 -1.92 -21.72
CA TYR A 146 19.48 -1.02 -21.16
C TYR A 146 20.84 -1.69 -21.14
N THR A 147 21.91 -0.90 -21.31
CA THR A 147 23.27 -1.40 -21.49
C THR A 147 24.12 -1.39 -20.22
N ASN A 148 23.50 -1.23 -19.04
CA ASN A 148 24.25 -1.31 -17.78
C ASN A 148 24.85 -2.72 -17.61
N ILE A 149 26.13 -2.76 -17.25
CA ILE A 149 26.86 -3.96 -16.92
C ILE A 149 27.54 -3.75 -15.57
N SER A 150 27.06 -4.44 -14.55
CA SER A 150 27.78 -4.51 -13.28
C SER A 150 28.77 -5.68 -13.29
N THR A 151 29.90 -5.51 -12.64
CA THR A 151 30.99 -6.49 -12.58
C THR A 151 31.32 -6.82 -11.14
N ILE A 152 31.45 -8.11 -10.84
CA ILE A 152 31.94 -8.63 -9.56
C ILE A 152 33.25 -9.35 -9.82
N LEU A 153 34.31 -8.96 -9.11
CA LEU A 153 35.61 -9.62 -9.12
C LEU A 153 35.88 -10.18 -7.73
N LYS A 154 36.07 -11.50 -7.64
CA LYS A 154 36.40 -12.19 -6.41
C LYS A 154 37.85 -12.68 -6.44
N TYR A 155 38.59 -12.41 -5.37
CA TYR A 155 40.00 -12.78 -5.22
C TYR A 155 40.30 -13.04 -3.73
N ARG A 156 41.52 -13.47 -3.39
CA ARG A 156 41.89 -13.93 -2.04
C ARG A 156 41.48 -12.94 -0.95
N SER A 157 41.77 -11.66 -1.13
CA SER A 157 41.60 -10.65 -0.08
C SER A 157 40.21 -10.03 -0.05
N GLY A 158 39.31 -10.36 -1.00
CA GLY A 158 37.93 -9.89 -0.98
C GLY A 158 37.25 -9.82 -2.34
N VAL A 159 36.34 -8.85 -2.45
CA VAL A 159 35.47 -8.68 -3.62
C VAL A 159 35.49 -7.23 -4.07
N TRP A 160 35.70 -6.98 -5.36
CA TRP A 160 35.50 -5.66 -5.97
C TRP A 160 34.21 -5.68 -6.79
N TYR A 161 33.41 -4.64 -6.64
CA TYR A 161 32.13 -4.47 -7.32
C TYR A 161 32.12 -3.17 -8.10
N TRP A 162 31.76 -3.25 -9.37
CA TRP A 162 31.51 -2.11 -10.24
C TRP A 162 30.04 -2.13 -10.64
N ASN A 163 29.33 -1.03 -10.42
CA ASN A 163 27.93 -0.95 -10.80
C ASN A 163 27.74 -0.66 -12.31
N GLY A 164 28.66 0.10 -12.92
CA GLY A 164 28.51 0.61 -14.28
C GLY A 164 27.58 1.85 -14.31
N THR A 165 27.13 2.26 -15.49
CA THR A 165 26.39 3.52 -15.68
C THR A 165 25.03 3.55 -14.97
N LYS A 166 24.58 4.76 -14.60
CA LYS A 166 23.27 5.01 -13.97
C LYS A 166 22.11 4.34 -14.72
N HIS A 167 21.16 3.74 -14.01
CA HIS A 167 19.92 3.26 -14.64
C HIS A 167 19.01 4.43 -14.99
N SER A 168 18.51 4.48 -16.23
CA SER A 168 17.62 5.56 -16.70
C SER A 168 16.13 5.25 -16.51
N HIS A 169 15.80 4.36 -15.59
CA HIS A 169 14.44 3.92 -15.34
C HIS A 169 14.21 3.69 -13.85
N ASP A 170 12.95 3.76 -13.44
CA ASP A 170 12.54 3.63 -12.05
C ASP A 170 12.77 2.22 -11.51
N THR A 171 12.82 2.13 -10.19
CA THR A 171 12.91 0.86 -9.46
C THR A 171 11.61 0.08 -9.56
N PHE A 172 11.70 -1.25 -9.60
CA PHE A 172 10.51 -2.11 -9.63
C PHE A 172 9.78 -2.11 -8.26
N GLY A 173 8.45 -2.09 -8.28
CA GLY A 173 7.64 -2.09 -7.06
C GLY A 173 7.74 -3.37 -6.22
N SER A 174 8.14 -4.50 -6.83
CA SER A 174 8.34 -5.77 -6.12
C SER A 174 9.82 -6.01 -5.81
N ARG A 175 10.16 -6.09 -4.52
CA ARG A 175 11.49 -6.51 -4.04
C ARG A 175 11.55 -8.03 -3.92
N LYS A 176 12.62 -8.64 -4.44
CA LYS A 176 12.85 -10.09 -4.43
C LYS A 176 13.65 -10.52 -3.22
N HIS A 177 14.46 -9.62 -2.66
CA HIS A 177 15.38 -9.92 -1.59
C HIS A 177 15.03 -9.14 -0.31
N LEU A 178 15.30 -9.77 0.83
CA LEU A 178 15.39 -9.07 2.11
C LEU A 178 16.87 -8.80 2.38
N TYR A 179 17.21 -7.54 2.60
CA TYR A 179 18.59 -7.13 2.85
C TYR A 179 18.94 -7.22 4.34
N PRO A 180 20.22 -7.29 4.72
CA PRO A 180 20.61 -7.49 6.13
C PRO A 180 19.96 -6.53 7.14
N PRO A 181 19.76 -5.22 6.86
CA PRO A 181 19.00 -4.34 7.76
C PRO A 181 17.53 -4.76 7.91
N GLN A 182 16.92 -5.24 6.83
CA GLN A 182 15.53 -5.70 6.82
C GLN A 182 15.39 -7.06 7.52
N HIS A 183 16.35 -7.97 7.33
CA HIS A 183 16.44 -9.21 8.11
C HIS A 183 16.54 -8.92 9.60
N THR A 184 17.41 -8.00 10.01
CA THR A 184 17.56 -7.61 11.41
C THR A 184 16.25 -7.08 11.99
N ARG A 185 15.54 -6.25 11.22
CA ARG A 185 14.23 -5.72 11.61
C ARG A 185 13.17 -6.82 11.70
N LEU A 186 13.15 -7.75 10.74
CA LEU A 186 12.21 -8.88 10.73
C LEU A 186 12.46 -9.82 11.90
N GLU A 187 13.71 -10.18 12.18
CA GLU A 187 14.10 -11.00 13.32
C GLU A 187 13.73 -10.34 14.65
N ALA A 188 13.95 -9.03 14.80
CA ALA A 188 13.52 -8.29 15.98
C ALA A 188 11.99 -8.34 16.15
N LEU A 189 11.23 -8.21 15.05
CA LEU A 189 9.77 -8.34 15.07
C LEU A 189 9.29 -9.74 15.42
N LEU A 190 9.93 -10.78 14.88
CA LEU A 190 9.64 -12.19 15.17
C LEU A 190 9.93 -12.52 16.64
N LYS A 191 11.08 -12.05 17.15
CA LYS A 191 11.47 -12.24 18.55
C LYS A 191 10.52 -11.54 19.52
N ALA A 192 10.07 -10.34 19.17
CA ALA A 192 9.10 -9.60 19.98
C ALA A 192 7.70 -10.23 19.94
N ASN A 193 7.38 -11.02 18.90
CA ASN A 193 6.04 -11.56 18.65
C ASN A 193 6.09 -13.05 18.25
N PRO A 194 6.55 -13.93 19.16
CA PRO A 194 6.87 -15.32 18.84
C PRO A 194 5.67 -16.16 18.38
N THR A 195 4.44 -15.73 18.68
CA THR A 195 3.20 -16.41 18.29
C THR A 195 2.45 -15.72 17.15
N ALA A 196 2.95 -14.58 16.66
CA ALA A 196 2.26 -13.82 15.62
C ALA A 196 2.40 -14.50 14.25
N MET A 197 1.26 -14.74 13.60
CA MET A 197 1.24 -15.22 12.22
C MET A 197 1.72 -14.13 11.25
N ALA A 198 2.16 -14.53 10.06
CA ALA A 198 2.69 -13.61 9.04
C ALA A 198 1.74 -12.44 8.71
N ALA A 199 0.42 -12.66 8.71
CA ALA A 199 -0.58 -11.61 8.50
C ALA A 199 -0.59 -10.55 9.62
N ALA A 200 -0.41 -10.97 10.88
CA ALA A 200 -0.33 -10.09 12.04
C ALA A 200 0.98 -9.28 12.06
N LEU A 201 2.10 -9.90 11.66
CA LEU A 201 3.39 -9.22 11.51
C LEU A 201 3.39 -8.19 10.38
N ARG A 202 2.77 -8.51 9.23
CA ARG A 202 2.64 -7.58 8.09
C ARG A 202 1.77 -6.37 8.43
N SER A 203 0.69 -6.56 9.17
CA SER A 203 -0.20 -5.48 9.60
C SER A 203 0.36 -4.66 10.77
N ARG A 204 1.43 -5.14 11.44
CA ARG A 204 1.93 -4.64 12.74
C ARG A 204 0.86 -4.67 13.85
N ASN A 205 -0.18 -5.48 13.69
CA ASN A 205 -1.20 -5.69 14.71
C ASN A 205 -0.73 -6.73 15.71
N THR A 206 0.28 -6.35 16.48
CA THR A 206 0.62 -7.04 17.71
C THR A 206 -0.20 -6.33 18.77
N VAL A 207 -1.32 -6.93 19.19
CA VAL A 207 -2.14 -6.40 20.28
C VAL A 207 -1.32 -6.56 21.56
N SER A 208 -0.40 -5.65 21.82
CA SER A 208 0.23 -5.48 23.12
C SER A 208 -0.77 -4.77 24.03
N GLY A 209 -0.67 -4.97 25.35
CA GLY A 209 -1.46 -4.19 26.33
C GLY A 209 -1.30 -2.68 26.20
N GLU A 210 -0.28 -2.23 25.46
CA GLU A 210 -0.03 -0.84 25.05
C GLU A 210 -1.14 -0.26 24.16
N SER A 211 -1.83 -1.09 23.36
CA SER A 211 -2.87 -0.58 22.44
C SER A 211 -4.11 -0.05 23.15
N LEU A 212 -4.53 -0.68 24.26
CA LEU A 212 -5.65 -0.18 25.07
C LEU A 212 -5.23 1.07 25.84
N LEU A 213 -4.00 1.10 26.35
CA LEU A 213 -3.46 2.27 27.02
C LEU A 213 -3.40 3.47 26.07
N ASN A 214 -2.92 3.26 24.84
CA ASN A 214 -2.89 4.30 23.80
C ASN A 214 -4.28 4.82 23.44
N PHE A 215 -5.29 3.93 23.39
CA PHE A 215 -6.68 4.35 23.17
C PHE A 215 -7.19 5.19 24.35
N CYS A 216 -6.95 4.77 25.59
CA CYS A 216 -7.29 5.56 26.77
C CYS A 216 -6.59 6.93 26.78
N THR A 217 -5.30 6.99 26.45
CA THR A 217 -4.54 8.24 26.32
C THR A 217 -5.13 9.12 25.21
N PHE A 218 -5.47 8.55 24.06
CA PHE A 218 -6.13 9.29 22.98
C PHE A 218 -7.47 9.90 23.42
N GLN A 219 -8.30 9.16 24.17
CA GLN A 219 -9.55 9.69 24.72
C GLN A 219 -9.33 10.81 25.74
N GLN A 220 -8.26 10.73 26.54
CA GLN A 220 -7.87 11.78 27.48
C GLN A 220 -7.36 13.04 26.78
N ASP A 221 -6.56 12.88 25.73
CA ASP A 221 -5.98 13.97 24.95
C ASP A 221 -7.02 14.66 24.06
N HIS A 222 -8.06 13.93 23.66
CA HIS A 222 -9.16 14.42 22.82
C HIS A 222 -10.52 14.22 23.50
N PRO A 223 -10.78 14.95 24.60
CA PRO A 223 -12.06 14.86 25.29
C PRO A 223 -13.17 15.27 24.31
N ASN A 224 -14.24 14.47 24.24
CA ASN A 224 -15.41 14.64 23.36
C ASN A 224 -15.22 14.26 21.89
N PHE A 225 -14.04 13.80 21.45
CA PHE A 225 -13.90 13.32 20.07
C PHE A 225 -14.46 11.90 19.89
N VAL A 226 -14.20 11.00 20.84
CA VAL A 226 -14.82 9.67 20.89
C VAL A 226 -16.14 9.79 21.63
N ILE A 227 -17.26 9.69 20.91
CA ILE A 227 -18.59 9.90 21.47
C ILE A 227 -19.26 8.59 21.93
N ALA A 228 -18.79 7.44 21.41
CA ALA A 228 -19.22 6.13 21.88
C ALA A 228 -18.19 5.04 21.56
N SER A 229 -18.14 4.01 22.39
CA SER A 229 -17.34 2.80 22.14
C SER A 229 -18.12 1.56 22.60
N HIS A 230 -18.54 0.73 21.66
CA HIS A 230 -19.11 -0.58 21.93
C HIS A 230 -18.07 -1.66 21.65
N ILE A 231 -17.59 -2.34 22.69
CA ILE A 231 -16.61 -3.43 22.58
C ILE A 231 -17.08 -4.58 23.48
N LEU A 232 -17.99 -5.41 22.95
CA LEU A 232 -18.55 -6.54 23.68
C LEU A 232 -18.97 -7.66 22.71
N ASN A 233 -18.94 -8.90 23.16
CA ASN A 233 -19.44 -10.07 22.41
C ASN A 233 -18.82 -10.23 21.00
N GLY A 234 -17.56 -9.82 20.84
CA GLY A 234 -16.86 -9.88 19.55
C GLY A 234 -17.21 -8.77 18.56
N ILE A 235 -18.09 -7.83 18.94
CA ILE A 235 -18.44 -6.65 18.15
C ILE A 235 -17.69 -5.44 18.71
N ALA A 236 -16.94 -4.77 17.84
CA ALA A 236 -16.20 -3.56 18.16
C ALA A 236 -16.60 -2.43 17.19
N VAL A 237 -17.31 -1.43 17.71
CA VAL A 237 -17.67 -0.20 17.01
C VAL A 237 -17.25 0.99 17.87
N ILE A 238 -16.34 1.82 17.37
CA ILE A 238 -15.89 3.04 18.07
C ILE A 238 -16.26 4.22 17.20
N THR A 239 -17.12 5.09 17.70
CA THR A 239 -17.66 6.22 16.96
C THR A 239 -17.01 7.52 17.41
N CYS A 240 -16.52 8.28 16.44
CA CYS A 240 -15.88 9.56 16.62
C CYS A 240 -16.65 10.65 15.89
N GLN A 241 -16.68 11.84 16.48
CA GLN A 241 -17.36 12.99 15.93
C GLN A 241 -16.78 14.28 16.51
N THR A 242 -16.81 15.36 15.74
CA THR A 242 -16.55 16.71 16.24
C THR A 242 -17.86 17.49 16.36
N CYS A 243 -17.90 18.56 17.17
CA CYS A 243 -19.09 19.42 17.26
C CYS A 243 -19.56 19.91 15.88
N TRP A 244 -18.61 20.29 15.01
CA TRP A 244 -18.90 20.72 13.64
C TRP A 244 -19.61 19.63 12.82
N MET A 245 -19.15 18.37 12.92
CA MET A 245 -19.81 17.25 12.23
C MET A 245 -21.24 17.03 12.75
N ALA A 246 -21.45 17.16 14.07
CA ALA A 246 -22.76 17.01 14.69
C ALA A 246 -23.74 18.11 14.26
N GLU A 247 -23.29 19.37 14.21
CA GLU A 247 -24.09 20.50 13.73
C GLU A 247 -24.54 20.29 12.28
N TRP A 248 -23.63 19.78 11.42
CA TRP A 248 -23.95 19.53 10.01
C TRP A 248 -25.00 18.44 9.80
N LEU A 249 -25.07 17.42 10.67
CA LEU A 249 -26.15 16.42 10.62
C LEU A 249 -27.54 17.09 10.71
N ILE A 250 -27.67 18.15 11.53
CA ILE A 250 -28.94 18.87 11.71
C ILE A 250 -29.16 19.92 10.63
N LEU A 251 -28.13 20.68 10.27
CA LEU A 251 -28.26 21.78 9.31
C LEU A 251 -28.54 21.27 7.88
N ALA A 252 -28.05 20.08 7.53
CA ALA A 252 -28.33 19.47 6.24
C ALA A 252 -29.81 19.14 6.06
N ALA A 253 -30.49 18.64 7.11
CA ALA A 253 -31.89 18.24 7.09
C ALA A 253 -32.88 19.41 6.89
N LYS A 254 -32.47 20.65 7.17
CA LYS A 254 -33.33 21.85 7.13
C LYS A 254 -33.41 22.53 5.75
N ASN A 255 -32.89 21.93 4.68
CA ASN A 255 -32.84 22.58 3.36
C ASN A 255 -34.06 22.24 2.48
N PRO A 256 -35.04 23.14 2.29
CA PRO A 256 -36.26 22.83 1.54
C PRO A 256 -36.03 22.53 0.04
N ASP A 257 -34.91 22.96 -0.54
CA ASP A 257 -34.60 22.85 -1.97
C ASP A 257 -33.44 21.85 -2.30
N GLY A 258 -32.98 21.05 -1.32
CA GLY A 258 -31.77 20.23 -1.42
C GLY A 258 -31.98 18.72 -1.40
N PHE A 259 -30.90 17.97 -1.65
CA PHE A 259 -30.80 16.54 -1.29
C PHE A 259 -30.79 16.43 0.24
N ASN A 260 -31.97 16.45 0.85
CA ASN A 260 -32.12 16.17 2.27
C ASN A 260 -31.85 14.69 2.49
N GLY A 261 -30.88 14.36 3.34
CA GLY A 261 -30.52 12.97 3.61
C GLY A 261 -29.08 12.81 4.04
N SER A 262 -28.76 11.60 4.49
CA SER A 262 -27.41 11.19 4.82
C SER A 262 -27.02 9.98 3.98
N VAL A 263 -25.73 9.85 3.64
CA VAL A 263 -25.21 8.70 2.90
C VAL A 263 -24.24 7.97 3.79
N LEU A 264 -24.46 6.67 3.95
CA LEU A 264 -23.57 5.78 4.68
C LEU A 264 -22.62 5.06 3.71
N ASP A 265 -21.33 5.15 3.95
CA ASP A 265 -20.31 4.36 3.24
C ASP A 265 -19.45 3.56 4.22
N ALA A 266 -19.04 2.36 3.82
CA ALA A 266 -18.16 1.48 4.58
C ALA A 266 -16.87 1.25 3.78
N ALA A 267 -15.87 2.09 4.02
CA ALA A 267 -14.61 2.03 3.29
C ALA A 267 -13.76 0.84 3.76
N HIS A 268 -13.56 -0.09 2.83
CA HIS A 268 -12.60 -1.19 2.97
C HIS A 268 -11.17 -0.68 2.76
N GLY A 269 -10.19 -1.25 3.46
CA GLY A 269 -8.76 -0.96 3.23
C GLY A 269 -8.27 0.39 3.79
N TRP A 270 -9.15 1.19 4.41
CA TRP A 270 -8.73 2.40 5.14
C TRP A 270 -7.77 2.06 6.28
N PHE A 271 -8.10 1.01 7.04
CA PHE A 271 -7.25 0.52 8.11
C PHE A 271 -6.24 -0.51 7.59
N ARG A 272 -5.09 -0.60 8.26
CA ARG A 272 -4.01 -1.55 7.93
C ARG A 272 -4.46 -3.01 7.91
N VAL A 273 -5.49 -3.34 8.69
CA VAL A 273 -6.11 -4.66 8.66
C VAL A 273 -7.32 -4.62 7.73
N LEU A 274 -7.24 -5.40 6.66
CA LEU A 274 -8.23 -5.40 5.57
C LEU A 274 -9.65 -5.81 5.99
N SER A 275 -9.80 -6.49 7.13
CA SER A 275 -11.11 -6.88 7.67
C SER A 275 -11.78 -5.77 8.49
N LEU A 276 -11.11 -4.64 8.74
CA LEU A 276 -11.63 -3.52 9.50
C LEU A 276 -12.17 -2.45 8.55
N LEU A 277 -13.22 -1.77 8.98
CA LEU A 277 -13.97 -0.82 8.15
C LEU A 277 -14.01 0.54 8.79
N LEU A 278 -13.83 1.57 7.97
CA LEU A 278 -14.22 2.93 8.33
C LEU A 278 -15.63 3.15 7.83
N ILE A 279 -16.60 3.16 8.74
CA ILE A 279 -17.98 3.50 8.44
C ILE A 279 -18.12 5.01 8.57
N THR A 280 -18.69 5.66 7.56
CA THR A 280 -18.87 7.10 7.51
C THR A 280 -20.32 7.42 7.18
N THR A 281 -20.99 8.20 8.01
CA THR A 281 -22.21 8.89 7.61
C THR A 281 -21.84 10.30 7.15
N SER A 282 -22.22 10.65 5.92
CA SER A 282 -21.97 11.98 5.34
C SER A 282 -23.27 12.67 4.96
N VAL A 283 -23.24 14.00 4.95
CA VAL A 283 -24.34 14.85 4.49
C VAL A 283 -23.83 15.81 3.42
N PHE A 284 -24.66 16.21 2.47
CA PHE A 284 -24.23 17.10 1.40
C PHE A 284 -24.26 18.58 1.86
N SER A 285 -23.10 19.24 1.85
CA SER A 285 -22.99 20.67 2.10
C SER A 285 -23.11 21.46 0.81
N ARG A 286 -24.21 22.20 0.64
CA ARG A 286 -24.39 23.08 -0.53
C ARG A 286 -23.37 24.22 -0.54
N SER A 287 -23.05 24.80 0.62
CA SER A 287 -22.09 25.91 0.69
C SER A 287 -20.70 25.49 0.21
N MET A 288 -20.32 24.23 0.44
CA MET A 288 -19.04 23.67 0.00
C MET A 288 -19.13 22.89 -1.32
N GLN A 289 -20.34 22.61 -1.80
CA GLN A 289 -20.61 21.72 -2.95
C GLN A 289 -19.95 20.34 -2.81
N CYS A 290 -19.91 19.79 -1.60
CA CYS A 290 -19.30 18.49 -1.33
C CYS A 290 -20.00 17.74 -0.18
N TRP A 291 -19.77 16.43 -0.11
CA TRP A 291 -20.17 15.62 1.03
C TRP A 291 -19.24 15.91 2.21
N VAL A 292 -19.84 16.27 3.35
CA VAL A 292 -19.13 16.51 4.60
C VAL A 292 -19.47 15.42 5.61
N PRO A 293 -18.51 15.00 6.46
CA PRO A 293 -18.74 13.94 7.42
C PRO A 293 -19.69 14.41 8.54
N GLY A 294 -20.66 13.56 8.85
CA GLY A 294 -21.53 13.68 10.03
C GLY A 294 -21.06 12.81 11.19
N THR A 295 -20.58 11.59 10.92
CA THR A 295 -19.95 10.71 11.92
C THR A 295 -18.95 9.75 11.26
N TYR A 296 -17.94 9.34 12.03
CA TYR A 296 -17.03 8.25 11.67
C TYR A 296 -17.12 7.14 12.68
N SER A 297 -17.05 5.88 12.24
CA SER A 297 -16.83 4.75 13.12
C SER A 297 -15.75 3.82 12.61
N TYR A 298 -14.86 3.44 13.51
CA TYR A 298 -14.12 2.21 13.38
C TYR A 298 -15.08 1.03 13.59
N SER A 299 -15.00 0.02 12.74
CA SER A 299 -15.75 -1.23 12.91
C SER A 299 -14.90 -2.45 12.58
N ASN A 300 -15.03 -3.52 13.39
CA ASN A 300 -14.42 -4.82 13.09
C ASN A 300 -15.28 -5.74 12.20
N GLY A 301 -16.37 -5.23 11.65
CA GLY A 301 -17.24 -5.96 10.71
C GLY A 301 -18.31 -5.10 10.04
N ALA A 302 -19.08 -5.71 9.13
CA ALA A 302 -20.16 -5.07 8.36
C ALA A 302 -21.50 -5.83 8.50
N THR A 303 -21.77 -6.39 9.68
CA THR A 303 -23.08 -7.02 9.94
C THR A 303 -24.09 -5.97 10.41
N ALA A 304 -25.37 -6.32 10.41
CA ALA A 304 -26.44 -5.41 10.84
C ALA A 304 -26.19 -4.79 12.22
N ILE A 305 -25.71 -5.57 13.19
CA ILE A 305 -25.41 -5.08 14.54
C ILE A 305 -24.26 -4.04 14.57
N HIS A 306 -23.31 -4.09 13.62
CA HIS A 306 -22.27 -3.06 13.55
C HIS A 306 -22.86 -1.73 13.07
N TYR A 307 -23.73 -1.79 12.05
CA TYR A 307 -24.43 -0.62 11.53
C TYR A 307 -25.45 -0.08 12.53
N GLU A 308 -26.12 -0.94 13.29
CA GLU A 308 -27.01 -0.56 14.39
C GLU A 308 -26.29 0.34 15.40
N TYR A 309 -25.12 -0.07 15.89
CA TYR A 309 -24.33 0.76 16.82
C TYR A 309 -23.86 2.08 16.18
N HIS A 310 -23.48 2.07 14.90
CA HIS A 310 -23.12 3.30 14.21
C HIS A 310 -24.30 4.29 14.14
N PHE A 311 -25.46 3.82 13.67
CA PHE A 311 -26.65 4.64 13.50
C PHE A 311 -27.23 5.11 14.82
N LEU A 312 -27.28 4.25 15.85
CA LEU A 312 -27.79 4.63 17.15
C LEU A 312 -27.01 5.82 17.73
N VAL A 313 -25.68 5.76 17.66
CA VAL A 313 -24.82 6.85 18.14
C VAL A 313 -25.01 8.12 17.32
N MET A 314 -25.18 8.00 16.00
CA MET A 314 -25.49 9.13 15.13
C MET A 314 -26.85 9.77 15.52
N MET A 315 -27.90 8.97 15.75
CA MET A 315 -29.23 9.46 16.15
C MET A 315 -29.20 10.14 17.52
N CYS A 316 -28.51 9.55 18.50
CA CYS A 316 -28.30 10.15 19.81
C CYS A 316 -27.54 11.48 19.72
N SER A 317 -26.49 11.54 18.90
CA SER A 317 -25.74 12.78 18.66
C SER A 317 -26.61 13.88 18.03
N ALA A 318 -27.40 13.52 17.00
CA ALA A 318 -28.35 14.43 16.37
C ALA A 318 -29.37 14.96 17.39
N CYS A 319 -29.92 14.08 18.23
CA CYS A 319 -30.87 14.46 19.28
C CYS A 319 -30.29 15.47 20.27
N VAL A 320 -29.08 15.20 20.80
CA VAL A 320 -28.38 16.11 21.72
C VAL A 320 -28.12 17.45 21.05
N THR A 321 -27.55 17.44 19.84
CA THR A 321 -27.19 18.66 19.10
C THR A 321 -28.42 19.50 18.79
N LYS A 322 -29.52 18.87 18.37
CA LYS A 322 -30.78 19.57 18.06
C LYS A 322 -31.42 20.16 19.32
N ALA A 323 -31.34 19.46 20.45
CA ALA A 323 -31.78 19.98 21.74
C ALA A 323 -30.95 21.19 22.20
N GLU A 324 -29.64 21.19 21.98
CA GLU A 324 -28.77 22.35 22.25
C GLU A 324 -29.11 23.55 21.35
N MET A 325 -29.60 23.30 20.13
CA MET A 325 -30.18 24.32 19.24
C MET A 325 -31.60 24.77 19.63
N GLY A 326 -32.18 24.21 20.69
CA GLY A 326 -33.52 24.56 21.17
C GLY A 326 -34.68 23.90 20.41
N GLU A 327 -34.41 22.81 19.68
CA GLU A 327 -35.40 22.08 18.88
C GLU A 327 -35.54 20.62 19.36
N LYS A 328 -36.66 19.97 19.02
CA LYS A 328 -36.88 18.55 19.31
C LYS A 328 -36.56 17.69 18.07
N ILE A 329 -35.94 16.54 18.29
CA ILE A 329 -35.78 15.51 17.26
C ILE A 329 -37.15 14.94 16.83
N VAL A 330 -37.30 14.71 15.54
CA VAL A 330 -38.48 14.10 14.90
C VAL A 330 -38.02 13.05 13.88
N ASP A 331 -38.92 12.17 13.46
CA ASP A 331 -38.60 11.10 12.51
C ASP A 331 -38.06 11.64 11.17
N GLU A 332 -38.57 12.79 10.74
CA GLU A 332 -38.16 13.45 9.51
C GLU A 332 -36.67 13.85 9.48
N ASP A 333 -36.03 13.96 10.66
CA ASP A 333 -34.60 14.26 10.76
C ASP A 333 -33.72 13.09 10.27
N PHE A 334 -34.29 11.88 10.11
CA PHE A 334 -33.57 10.68 9.69
C PHE A 334 -33.95 10.21 8.28
N VAL A 335 -34.80 10.95 7.57
CA VAL A 335 -35.27 10.63 6.21
C VAL A 335 -34.14 10.65 5.18
N ASN A 336 -34.26 9.81 4.15
CA ASN A 336 -33.32 9.68 3.03
C ASN A 336 -31.91 9.30 3.50
N THR A 337 -31.83 8.45 4.52
CA THR A 337 -30.57 7.79 4.87
C THR A 337 -30.33 6.67 3.87
N VAL A 338 -29.43 6.89 2.91
CA VAL A 338 -29.19 5.92 1.82
C VAL A 338 -28.42 4.72 2.38
N ASP A 339 -29.01 3.53 2.25
CA ASP A 339 -28.34 2.25 2.45
C ASP A 339 -27.98 1.58 1.11
N PHE A 340 -26.86 0.84 1.09
CA PHE A 340 -26.38 0.11 -0.09
C PHE A 340 -26.44 -1.41 0.12
N SER A 341 -26.86 -1.87 1.30
CA SER A 341 -26.89 -3.29 1.64
C SER A 341 -27.97 -3.60 2.67
N GLU A 342 -28.45 -4.85 2.65
CA GLU A 342 -29.43 -5.35 3.61
C GLU A 342 -28.95 -5.21 5.06
N ALA A 343 -27.65 -5.37 5.31
CA ALA A 343 -27.09 -5.20 6.65
C ALA A 343 -27.21 -3.74 7.14
N GLN A 344 -26.96 -2.77 6.27
CA GLN A 344 -27.12 -1.35 6.60
C GLN A 344 -28.58 -1.00 6.85
N ARG A 345 -29.48 -1.47 5.96
CA ARG A 345 -30.94 -1.32 6.11
C ARG A 345 -31.44 -1.83 7.45
N VAL A 346 -31.13 -3.10 7.77
CA VAL A 346 -31.55 -3.72 9.02
C VAL A 346 -30.93 -3.02 10.23
N GLY A 347 -29.65 -2.66 10.14
CA GLY A 347 -28.96 -1.91 11.20
C GLY A 347 -29.60 -0.56 11.49
N PHE A 348 -29.99 0.20 10.45
CA PHE A 348 -30.69 1.46 10.60
C PHE A 348 -32.05 1.28 11.30
N ILE A 349 -32.83 0.30 10.87
CA ILE A 349 -34.17 0.04 11.43
C ILE A 349 -34.07 -0.33 12.92
N GLU A 350 -33.17 -1.23 13.30
CA GLU A 350 -33.02 -1.62 14.72
C GLU A 350 -32.46 -0.46 15.57
N ALA A 351 -31.55 0.34 15.02
CA ALA A 351 -31.07 1.56 15.70
C ALA A 351 -32.19 2.57 15.95
N PHE A 352 -33.06 2.79 14.97
CA PHE A 352 -34.23 3.68 15.08
C PHE A 352 -35.20 3.20 16.15
N VAL A 353 -35.48 1.89 16.19
CA VAL A 353 -36.31 1.27 17.24
C VAL A 353 -35.68 1.48 18.61
N GLN A 354 -34.38 1.21 18.75
CA GLN A 354 -33.69 1.35 20.02
C GLN A 354 -33.68 2.82 20.49
N PHE A 355 -33.37 3.76 19.60
CA PHE A 355 -33.34 5.19 19.88
C PHE A 355 -34.66 5.67 20.49
N TRP A 356 -35.80 5.35 19.85
CA TRP A 356 -37.10 5.77 20.37
C TRP A 356 -37.53 5.03 21.63
N LYS A 357 -37.11 3.78 21.83
CA LYS A 357 -37.39 3.04 23.07
C LYS A 357 -36.66 3.61 24.29
N GLU A 358 -35.58 4.37 24.09
CA GLU A 358 -34.91 5.09 25.17
C GLU A 358 -35.68 6.36 25.59
N ASP A 359 -36.54 6.92 24.71
CA ASP A 359 -37.46 7.99 25.07
C ASP A 359 -38.64 7.44 25.90
N LYS A 360 -38.64 7.73 27.20
CA LYS A 360 -39.71 7.32 28.13
C LYS A 360 -41.10 7.86 27.77
N THR A 361 -41.19 8.82 26.87
CA THR A 361 -42.45 9.39 26.40
C THR A 361 -43.01 8.66 25.18
N ASP A 362 -42.20 7.84 24.50
CA ASP A 362 -42.62 7.03 23.37
C ASP A 362 -43.34 5.76 23.86
N ASN A 363 -44.54 5.51 23.32
CA ASN A 363 -45.37 4.35 23.65
C ASN A 363 -45.65 3.46 22.42
N HIS A 364 -44.89 3.63 21.34
CA HIS A 364 -45.01 2.82 20.15
C HIS A 364 -44.51 1.40 20.41
N THR A 365 -45.14 0.43 19.74
CA THR A 365 -44.65 -0.95 19.74
C THR A 365 -43.45 -1.07 18.81
N ASP A 366 -42.55 -2.02 19.08
CA ASP A 366 -41.39 -2.29 18.22
C ASP A 366 -41.79 -2.48 16.75
N GLU A 367 -42.92 -3.14 16.47
CA GLU A 367 -43.41 -3.33 15.10
C GLU A 367 -43.79 -2.02 14.41
N LYS A 368 -44.39 -1.07 15.15
CA LYS A 368 -44.71 0.26 14.60
C LYS A 368 -43.44 1.05 14.34
N LEU A 369 -42.48 1.02 15.26
CA LEU A 369 -41.19 1.69 15.09
C LEU A 369 -40.39 1.10 13.93
N ARG A 370 -40.37 -0.22 13.75
CA ARG A 370 -39.73 -0.86 12.59
C ARG A 370 -40.37 -0.42 11.27
N LYS A 371 -41.70 -0.34 11.23
CA LYS A 371 -42.42 0.12 10.04
C LYS A 371 -42.15 1.59 9.75
N ALA A 372 -42.07 2.43 10.78
CA ALA A 372 -41.73 3.85 10.66
C ALA A 372 -40.29 4.00 10.15
N GLY A 373 -39.30 3.40 10.81
CA GLY A 373 -37.89 3.45 10.38
C GLY A 373 -37.69 2.93 8.95
N ALA A 374 -38.34 1.83 8.57
CA ALA A 374 -38.29 1.32 7.21
C ALA A 374 -38.91 2.25 6.15
N SER A 375 -39.76 3.20 6.54
CA SER A 375 -40.33 4.19 5.63
C SER A 375 -39.46 5.44 5.45
N LEU A 376 -38.40 5.58 6.24
CA LEU A 376 -37.44 6.68 6.16
C LEU A 376 -36.27 6.41 5.20
N LEU A 377 -36.13 5.16 4.74
CA LEU A 377 -35.08 4.68 3.85
C LEU A 377 -35.46 4.76 2.37
#